data_AF-A0A7J9YZZ3-F1
#
_entry.id   AF-A0A7J9YZZ3-F1
#
_cell.length_a   1.000
_cell.length_b   1.000
_cell.length_c   1.000
_cell.angle_alpha   90.00
_cell.angle_beta   90.00
_cell.angle_gamma   90.00
#
_symmetry.space_group_name_H-M   'P 1'
#
loop_
_entity.id
_entity.type
_entity.pdbx_description
1 polymer ?
#
loop_
_entity_poly.entity_id
_entity_poly.type
_entity_poly.pdbx_seq_one_letter_code
_entity_poly.pdbx_strand_id
1 'polypeptide(L)'
;MPRVWRRDGRHHFRVEEEVLLPTWALHGAIDDVAMTRMLGDHLLIRREALRLEAGEASLEVLRALGELLARHVRFEERELFPSIEEDLDAESLGRLAEAVERAQDAA
;
A
#
# COMPACT_ATOMS: atom_id res chain seq x y z
N MET A 1 -17.54 4.01 -2.06
CA MET A 1 -16.24 3.60 -2.61
C MET A 1 -15.53 4.72 -3.40
N PRO A 2 -16.12 5.40 -4.41
CA PRO A 2 -15.35 6.33 -5.27
C PRO A 2 -14.70 7.52 -4.53
N ARG A 3 -15.37 8.07 -3.51
CA ARG A 3 -14.84 9.20 -2.72
C ARG A 3 -13.71 8.79 -1.77
N VAL A 4 -13.87 7.67 -1.06
CA VAL A 4 -12.86 7.12 -0.13
C VAL A 4 -11.61 6.69 -0.91
N TRP A 5 -11.79 6.06 -2.07
CA TRP A 5 -10.68 5.74 -2.96
C TRP A 5 -9.92 6.99 -3.45
N ARG A 6 -10.65 7.99 -3.96
CA ARG A 6 -10.03 9.20 -4.53
C ARG A 6 -9.26 10.02 -3.50
N ARG A 7 -9.71 10.03 -2.25
CA ARG A 7 -9.11 10.83 -1.19
C ARG A 7 -8.04 10.04 -0.43
N ASP A 8 -8.40 8.86 0.05
CA ASP A 8 -7.61 8.18 1.07
C ASP A 8 -6.77 7.06 0.42
N GLY A 9 -7.38 6.24 -0.44
CA GLY A 9 -6.70 5.09 -1.06
C GLY A 9 -5.56 5.46 -2.02
N ARG A 10 -5.75 6.48 -2.89
CA ARG A 10 -4.69 6.92 -3.81
C ARG A 10 -3.49 7.53 -3.10
N HIS A 11 -3.75 8.27 -2.03
CA HIS A 11 -2.69 8.92 -1.25
C HIS A 11 -1.94 7.91 -0.41
N HIS A 12 -2.63 6.97 0.24
CA HIS A 12 -2.04 5.84 0.96
C HIS A 12 -1.03 5.07 0.09
N PHE A 13 -1.45 4.59 -1.09
CA PHE A 13 -0.53 3.87 -1.98
C PHE A 13 0.65 4.73 -2.44
N ARG A 14 0.46 6.04 -2.59
CA ARG A 14 1.56 6.94 -2.97
C ARG A 14 2.59 7.04 -1.85
N VAL A 15 2.15 7.19 -0.61
CA VAL A 15 3.06 7.19 0.55
C VAL A 15 3.85 5.89 0.58
N GLU A 16 3.21 4.75 0.33
CA GLU A 16 3.88 3.48 0.38
C GLU A 16 4.90 3.29 -0.76
N GLU A 17 4.49 3.61 -1.98
CA GLU A 17 5.33 3.42 -3.18
C GLU A 17 6.47 4.42 -3.28
N GLU A 18 6.23 5.68 -2.89
CA GLU A 18 7.19 6.76 -3.07
C GLU A 18 8.01 7.03 -1.80
N VAL A 19 7.58 6.54 -0.63
CA VAL A 19 8.25 6.83 0.65
C VAL A 19 8.59 5.56 1.44
N LEU A 20 7.62 4.70 1.76
CA LEU A 20 7.86 3.49 2.56
C LEU A 20 8.88 2.56 1.87
N LEU A 21 8.58 2.11 0.65
CA LEU A 21 9.42 1.16 -0.08
C LEU A 21 10.82 1.72 -0.39
N PRO A 22 10.99 2.96 -0.89
CA PRO A 22 12.32 3.50 -1.17
C PRO A 22 13.15 3.75 0.09
N THR A 23 12.51 4.16 1.20
CA THR A 23 13.23 4.41 2.46
C THR A 23 13.64 3.10 3.13
N TRP A 24 12.80 2.07 3.08
CA TRP A 24 13.21 0.72 3.49
C TRP A 24 14.38 0.21 2.64
N ALA A 25 14.29 0.32 1.31
CA ALA A 25 15.33 -0.07 0.37
C ALA A 25 16.69 0.64 0.58
N LEU A 26 16.69 1.82 1.19
CA LEU A 26 17.91 2.57 1.51
C LEU A 26 18.69 1.94 2.68
N HIS A 27 17.99 1.25 3.58
CA HIS A 27 18.50 0.82 4.87
C HIS A 27 18.46 -0.70 5.09
N GLY A 28 17.79 -1.45 4.20
CA GLY A 28 17.47 -2.85 4.37
C GLY A 28 17.66 -3.70 3.12
N ALA A 29 17.61 -5.03 3.28
CA ALA A 29 17.62 -5.97 2.17
C ALA A 29 16.18 -6.14 1.66
N ILE A 30 15.92 -5.67 0.45
CA ILE A 30 14.56 -5.70 -0.08
C ILE A 30 14.10 -7.14 -0.32
N ASP A 31 12.96 -7.52 0.26
CA ASP A 31 12.19 -8.69 -0.18
C ASP A 31 11.46 -8.39 -1.50
N ASP A 32 12.10 -8.78 -2.61
CA ASP A 32 11.57 -8.62 -3.96
C ASP A 32 10.19 -9.29 -4.13
N VAL A 33 9.91 -10.38 -3.42
CA VAL A 33 8.65 -11.11 -3.53
C VAL A 33 7.54 -10.31 -2.85
N ALA A 34 7.79 -9.82 -1.63
CA ALA A 34 6.83 -9.02 -0.87
C ALA A 34 6.54 -7.68 -1.57
N MET A 35 7.58 -6.98 -2.05
CA MET A 35 7.42 -5.75 -2.82
C MET A 35 6.63 -5.98 -4.12
N THR A 36 6.96 -7.03 -4.87
CA THR A 36 6.25 -7.35 -6.13
C THR A 36 4.78 -7.64 -5.87
N ARG A 37 4.46 -8.36 -4.78
CA ARG A 37 3.08 -8.63 -4.36
C ARG A 37 2.34 -7.32 -4.02
N MET A 38 2.93 -6.45 -3.21
CA MET A 38 2.35 -5.16 -2.83
C MET A 38 2.00 -4.31 -4.07
N LEU A 39 2.99 -4.09 -4.94
CA LEU A 39 2.83 -3.28 -6.16
C LEU A 39 1.82 -3.91 -7.13
N GLY A 40 1.80 -5.25 -7.23
CA GLY A 40 0.82 -5.99 -8.00
C GLY A 40 -0.61 -5.80 -7.49
N ASP A 41 -0.81 -5.93 -6.17
CA ASP A 41 -2.11 -5.69 -5.52
C ASP A 41 -2.57 -4.25 -5.74
N HIS A 42 -1.68 -3.26 -5.57
CA HIS A 42 -1.98 -1.86 -5.82
C HIS A 42 -2.45 -1.61 -7.26
N LEU A 43 -1.74 -2.18 -8.25
CA LEU A 43 -2.11 -2.07 -9.66
C LEU A 43 -3.53 -2.62 -9.90
N LEU A 44 -3.84 -3.79 -9.35
CA LEU A 44 -5.15 -4.44 -9.50
C LEU A 44 -6.26 -3.62 -8.84
N ILE A 45 -6.01 -3.10 -7.63
CA ILE A 45 -6.96 -2.24 -6.90
C ILE A 45 -7.20 -0.94 -7.69
N ARG A 46 -6.15 -0.31 -8.21
CA ARG A 46 -6.27 0.89 -9.06
C ARG A 46 -7.09 0.60 -10.31
N ARG A 47 -6.87 -0.54 -10.97
CA ARG A 47 -7.65 -0.97 -12.14
C ARG A 47 -9.14 -1.08 -11.80
N GLU A 48 -9.51 -1.80 -10.75
CA GLU A 48 -10.92 -1.95 -10.38
C GLU A 48 -11.55 -0.61 -9.98
N ALA A 49 -10.81 0.26 -9.32
CA ALA A 49 -11.31 1.60 -9.00
C ALA A 49 -11.60 2.43 -10.26
N LEU A 50 -10.75 2.36 -11.30
CA LEU A 50 -11.00 3.01 -12.59
C LEU A 50 -12.26 2.45 -13.28
N ARG A 51 -12.48 1.13 -13.22
CA ARG A 51 -13.70 0.50 -13.76
C ARG A 51 -14.96 0.98 -13.04
N LEU A 52 -14.90 1.08 -11.71
CA LEU A 52 -15.99 1.65 -10.92
C LEU A 52 -16.26 3.12 -11.26
N GLU A 53 -15.21 3.91 -11.53
CA GLU A 53 -15.33 5.31 -11.98
C GLU A 53 -15.93 5.42 -13.39
N ALA A 54 -15.66 4.46 -14.26
CA ALA A 54 -16.24 4.35 -15.61
C ALA A 54 -17.71 3.85 -15.62
N GLY A 55 -18.28 3.54 -14.45
CA GLY A 55 -19.66 3.05 -14.33
C GLY A 55 -19.80 1.54 -14.53
N GLU A 56 -18.71 0.78 -14.62
CA GLU A 56 -18.71 -0.69 -14.72
C GLU A 56 -18.89 -1.36 -13.35
N ALA A 57 -19.86 -0.88 -12.57
CA ALA A 57 -20.14 -1.41 -11.24
C ALA A 57 -21.12 -2.60 -11.30
N SER A 58 -20.66 -3.77 -10.88
CA SER A 58 -21.52 -4.91 -10.55
C SER A 58 -21.28 -5.37 -9.11
N LEU A 59 -22.25 -6.10 -8.53
CA LEU A 59 -22.09 -6.66 -7.19
C LEU A 59 -20.87 -7.61 -7.11
N GLU A 60 -20.60 -8.35 -8.18
CA GLU A 60 -19.45 -9.24 -8.29
C GLU A 60 -18.13 -8.46 -8.29
N VAL A 61 -18.04 -7.39 -9.08
CA VAL A 61 -16.85 -6.51 -9.12
C VAL A 61 -16.59 -5.89 -7.75
N LEU A 62 -17.64 -5.40 -7.07
CA LEU A 62 -17.51 -4.82 -5.73
C LEU A 62 -17.07 -5.85 -4.69
N ARG A 63 -17.56 -7.08 -4.78
CA ARG A 63 -17.15 -8.19 -3.90
C ARG A 63 -15.68 -8.55 -4.13
N ALA A 64 -15.30 -8.76 -5.39
CA ALA A 64 -13.92 -9.09 -5.75
C ALA A 64 -12.92 -8.02 -5.31
N LEU A 65 -13.27 -6.73 -5.48
CA LEU A 65 -12.45 -5.62 -4.97
C LEU A 65 -12.36 -5.62 -3.45
N GLY A 66 -13.48 -5.86 -2.73
CA GLY A 66 -13.48 -5.95 -1.27
C GLY A 66 -12.59 -7.08 -0.75
N GLU A 67 -12.63 -8.25 -1.41
CA GLU A 67 -11.77 -9.37 -1.08
C GLU A 67 -10.29 -9.10 -1.38
N LEU A 68 -10.00 -8.41 -2.49
CA LEU A 68 -8.65 -7.99 -2.85
C LEU A 68 -8.08 -7.02 -1.80
N LEU A 69 -8.83 -5.97 -1.45
CA LEU A 69 -8.45 -5.03 -0.39
C LEU A 69 -8.21 -5.74 0.95
N ALA A 70 -9.11 -6.65 1.35
CA ALA A 70 -8.96 -7.37 2.61
C ALA A 70 -7.74 -8.30 2.64
N ARG A 71 -7.38 -8.90 1.51
CA ARG A 71 -6.15 -9.72 1.41
C ARG A 71 -4.90 -8.86 1.42
N HIS A 72 -4.94 -7.71 0.74
CA HIS A 72 -3.85 -6.76 0.66
C HIS A 72 -3.51 -6.15 2.03
N VAL A 73 -4.51 -5.61 2.75
CA VAL A 73 -4.29 -5.07 4.10
C VAL A 73 -3.74 -6.14 5.06
N ARG A 74 -4.27 -7.37 5.01
CA ARG A 74 -3.76 -8.47 5.86
C ARG A 74 -2.32 -8.85 5.53
N PHE A 75 -1.93 -8.76 4.27
CA PHE A 75 -0.56 -9.00 3.85
C PHE A 75 0.36 -7.93 4.42
N GLU A 76 -0.03 -6.66 4.31
CA GLU A 76 0.75 -5.56 4.85
C GLU A 76 0.95 -5.68 6.36
N GLU A 77 -0.16 -5.83 7.11
CA GLU A 77 -0.15 -5.88 8.56
C GLU A 77 0.57 -7.10 9.14
N ARG A 78 0.56 -8.25 8.44
CA ARG A 78 1.03 -9.53 9.00
C ARG A 78 2.30 -10.08 8.39
N GLU A 79 2.68 -9.59 7.22
CA GLU A 79 3.82 -10.11 6.48
C GLU A 79 4.80 -8.97 6.15
N LEU A 80 4.35 -7.93 5.44
CA LEU A 80 5.25 -6.87 4.95
C LEU A 80 5.79 -5.98 6.07
N PHE A 81 4.93 -5.34 6.86
CA PHE A 81 5.38 -4.40 7.90
C PHE A 81 6.22 -5.09 8.99
N PRO A 82 5.84 -6.27 9.51
CA PRO A 82 6.71 -7.00 10.44
C PRO A 82 8.09 -7.32 9.83
N SER A 83 8.16 -7.69 8.55
CA SER A 83 9.44 -7.93 7.86
C SER A 83 10.32 -6.69 7.81
N ILE A 84 9.73 -5.52 7.52
CA ILE A 84 10.45 -4.22 7.54
C ILE A 84 10.95 -3.89 8.95
N GLU A 85 10.12 -4.11 9.98
CA GLU A 85 10.49 -3.88 11.39
C GLU A 85 11.61 -4.81 11.86
N GLU A 86 11.66 -6.05 11.37
CA GLU A 86 12.72 -7.03 11.68
C GLU A 86 14.03 -6.74 10.95
N ASP A 87 13.97 -6.19 9.73
CA ASP A 87 15.12 -5.90 8.88
C ASP A 87 15.86 -4.60 9.28
N LEU A 88 15.13 -3.61 9.81
CA LEU A 88 15.69 -2.29 10.15
C LEU A 88 16.12 -2.18 11.62
N ASP A 89 17.27 -1.53 11.84
CA ASP A 89 17.63 -1.09 13.19
C ASP A 89 16.72 0.04 13.70
N ALA A 90 16.73 0.28 15.01
CA ALA A 90 15.83 1.25 15.64
C ALA A 90 16.00 2.68 15.10
N GLU A 91 17.21 3.06 14.68
CA GLU A 91 17.48 4.38 14.13
C GLU A 91 16.88 4.53 12.72
N SER A 92 17.05 3.51 11.87
CA SER A 92 16.51 3.47 10.51
C SER A 92 15.00 3.33 10.50
N LEU A 93 14.44 2.51 11.40
CA LEU A 93 12.99 2.39 11.59
C LEU A 93 12.37 3.71 12.06
N GLY A 94 13.04 4.44 12.96
CA GLY A 94 12.62 5.77 13.39
C GLY A 94 12.60 6.78 12.22
N ARG A 95 13.66 6.81 11.40
CA ARG A 95 13.71 7.64 10.19
C ARG A 95 12.59 7.29 9.20
N LEU A 96 12.33 6.01 9.01
CA LEU A 96 11.27 5.52 8.14
C LEU A 96 9.90 5.99 8.63
N ALA A 97 9.60 5.79 9.91
CA ALA A 97 8.34 6.22 10.52
C ALA A 97 8.10 7.72 10.34
N GLU A 98 9.10 8.56 10.64
CA GLU A 98 8.98 10.01 10.45
C GLU A 98 8.77 10.40 8.98
N ALA A 99 9.41 9.70 8.03
CA ALA A 99 9.24 9.96 6.60
C ALA A 99 7.80 9.64 6.15
N VAL A 100 7.26 8.51 6.60
CA VAL A 100 5.89 8.09 6.33
C VAL A 100 4.89 9.06 6.94
N GLU A 101 5.03 9.42 8.23
CA GLU A 101 4.15 10.39 8.92
C GLU A 101 4.12 11.73 8.19
N ARG A 102 5.28 12.30 7.85
CA ARG A 102 5.36 13.56 7.08
C ARG A 102 4.67 13.47 5.73
N ALA A 103 4.79 12.34 5.04
CA ALA A 103 4.15 12.13 3.74
C ALA A 103 2.63 11.92 3.87
N GLN A 104 2.17 11.36 4.98
CA GLN A 104 0.77 11.18 5.29
C GLN A 104 0.09 12.53 5.57
N ASP A 105 0.75 13.41 6.31
CA ASP A 105 0.23 14.74 6.68
C ASP A 105 0.26 15.76 5.54
N ALA A 106 1.03 15.51 4.48
CA ALA A 106 1.18 16.42 3.33
C ALA A 106 0.01 16.35 2.31
N ALA A 107 -1.12 15.73 2.67
CA ALA A 107 -2.24 15.39 1.77
C ALA A 107 -3.39 16.42 1.71
#